data_AF-A0AAW1FZI5-F1
#
_entry.id   AF-A0AAW1FZI5-F1
#
_cell.length_a   1.000
_cell.length_b   1.000
_cell.length_c   1.000
_cell.angle_alpha   90.00
_cell.angle_beta   90.00
_cell.angle_gamma   90.00
#
_symmetry.space_group_name_H-M   'P 1'
#
loop_
_entity.id
_entity.type
_entity.pdbx_description
1 polymer ?
#
loop_
_entity_poly.entity_id
_entity_poly.type
_entity_poly.pdbx_seq_one_letter_code
_entity_poly.pdbx_strand_id
1 'polypeptide(L)'
;MSYNSKGGSYFISIRPGKKAGDPTVHHLRALQFSSESKVHFKLSFSENSAWEALLQRAQVPNEPIAWIRMFPCALPIEERKFQDLQSMKHVMPIECHHFFDNLPH
;
A
#
# COMPACT_ATOMS: atom_id res chain seq x y z
N MET A 1 -9.98 -16.35 3.55
CA MET A 1 -10.89 -15.42 4.26
C MET A 1 -10.99 -14.15 3.44
N SER A 2 -12.16 -13.81 2.92
CA SER A 2 -12.40 -12.54 2.22
C SER A 2 -12.80 -11.49 3.26
N TYR A 3 -11.97 -10.48 3.46
CA TYR A 3 -12.31 -9.35 4.33
C TYR A 3 -13.31 -8.46 3.59
N ASN A 4 -14.59 -8.72 3.83
CA ASN A 4 -15.68 -7.91 3.33
C ASN A 4 -15.88 -6.71 4.27
N SER A 5 -15.08 -5.66 4.11
CA SER A 5 -15.23 -4.43 4.88
C SER A 5 -16.40 -3.61 4.33
N LYS A 6 -17.62 -3.88 4.83
CA LYS A 6 -18.74 -2.96 4.65
C LYS A 6 -18.48 -1.71 5.49
N GLY A 7 -18.00 -0.63 4.86
CA GLY A 7 -17.86 0.68 5.52
C GLY A 7 -16.58 1.49 5.30
N GLY A 8 -15.73 1.14 4.32
CA GLY A 8 -14.54 1.94 3.99
C GLY A 8 -14.84 3.03 2.95
N SER A 9 -14.27 4.22 3.12
CA SER A 9 -14.18 5.21 2.04
C SER A 9 -12.83 5.08 1.32
N TYR A 10 -12.76 5.46 0.05
CA TYR A 10 -11.53 5.38 -0.74
C TYR A 10 -11.34 6.62 -1.61
N PHE A 11 -10.10 6.88 -2.00
CA PHE A 11 -9.77 7.93 -2.97
C PHE A 11 -9.34 7.27 -4.27
N ILE A 12 -9.87 7.72 -5.40
CA ILE A 12 -9.46 7.24 -6.73
C ILE A 12 -8.01 7.64 -7.03
N SER A 13 -7.56 8.76 -6.46
CA SER A 13 -6.20 9.24 -6.62
C SER A 13 -5.74 10.01 -5.38
N ILE A 14 -4.44 9.93 -5.10
CA ILE A 14 -3.79 10.73 -4.04
C ILE A 14 -2.93 11.85 -4.62
N ARG A 15 -3.09 12.15 -5.92
CA ARG A 15 -2.32 13.24 -6.56
C ARG A 15 -2.62 14.59 -5.89
N PRO A 16 -1.60 15.36 -5.47
CA PRO A 16 -1.78 16.72 -4.98
C PRO A 16 -2.36 17.66 -6.05
N GLY A 17 -1.78 17.59 -7.25
CA GLY A 17 -2.09 18.44 -8.39
C GLY A 17 -3.28 17.99 -9.23
N LYS A 18 -3.87 18.93 -9.99
CA LYS A 18 -4.97 18.65 -10.92
C LYS A 18 -4.60 18.87 -12.39
N LYS A 19 -3.64 19.74 -12.68
CA LYS A 19 -3.26 20.17 -14.03
C LYS A 19 -1.83 19.76 -14.37
N ALA A 20 -1.50 19.81 -15.66
CA ALA A 20 -0.14 19.60 -16.12
C ALA A 20 0.79 20.66 -15.49
N GLY A 21 1.93 20.21 -14.98
CA GLY A 21 2.87 21.04 -14.21
C GLY A 21 2.64 21.04 -12.70
N ASP A 22 1.47 20.58 -12.21
CA ASP A 22 1.23 20.47 -10.77
C ASP A 22 1.98 19.26 -10.17
N PRO A 23 2.21 19.25 -8.84
CA PRO A 23 2.83 18.12 -8.16
C PRO A 23 2.03 16.82 -8.33
N THR A 24 2.70 15.78 -8.80
CA THR A 24 2.18 14.43 -8.94
C THR A 24 2.47 13.57 -7.70
N VAL A 25 1.96 12.33 -7.68
CA VAL A 25 2.16 11.37 -6.58
C VAL A 25 3.63 11.18 -6.18
N HIS A 26 4.57 11.30 -7.13
CA HIS A 26 6.02 11.15 -6.88
C HIS A 26 6.61 12.28 -6.03
N HIS A 27 5.91 13.41 -5.91
CA HIS A 27 6.33 14.55 -5.10
C HIS A 27 5.86 14.44 -3.65
N LEU A 28 5.00 13.47 -3.33
CA LEU A 28 4.56 13.22 -1.96
C LEU A 28 5.74 12.81 -1.08
N ARG A 29 5.71 13.27 0.18
CA ARG A 29 6.71 12.96 1.20
C ARG A 29 6.10 12.34 2.44
N ALA A 30 4.89 12.75 2.78
CA ALA A 30 4.11 12.14 3.84
C ALA A 30 2.62 12.25 3.53
N LEU A 31 1.86 11.28 4.05
CA LEU A 31 0.40 11.29 4.08
C LEU A 31 -0.05 11.15 5.53
N GLN A 32 -1.06 11.91 5.92
CA GLN A 32 -1.70 11.82 7.23
C GLN A 32 -3.18 11.52 7.04
N PHE A 33 -3.63 10.41 7.61
CA PHE A 33 -5.03 10.00 7.62
C PHE A 33 -5.66 10.40 8.95
N SER A 34 -6.78 11.11 8.92
CA SER A 34 -7.55 11.43 10.13
C SER A 34 -8.69 10.44 10.36
N SER A 35 -9.17 10.37 11.60
CA SER A 35 -10.39 9.63 11.97
C SER A 35 -11.65 10.16 11.25
N GLU A 36 -11.62 11.40 10.76
CA GLU A 36 -12.71 12.03 10.00
C GLU A 36 -12.65 11.71 8.49
N SER A 37 -11.87 10.72 8.06
CA SER A 37 -11.66 10.37 6.65
C SER A 37 -11.09 11.51 5.80
N LYS A 38 -10.34 12.44 6.41
CA LYS A 38 -9.58 13.47 5.69
C LYS A 38 -8.15 12.98 5.49
N VAL A 39 -7.59 13.29 4.33
CA VAL A 39 -6.20 13.01 4.01
C VAL A 39 -5.47 14.33 3.86
N HIS A 40 -4.33 14.45 4.54
CA HIS A 40 -3.40 15.55 4.35
C HIS A 40 -2.10 15.04 3.77
N PHE A 41 -1.36 15.90 3.08
CA PHE A 41 -0.08 15.57 2.49
C PHE A 41 1.00 16.62 2.76
N LYS A 42 2.25 16.20 2.62
CA LYS A 42 3.43 17.06 2.54
C LYS A 42 4.20 16.79 1.25
N LEU A 43 4.77 17.85 0.67
CA LEU A 43 5.70 17.78 -0.47
C LEU A 43 7.16 17.95 -0.05
N SER A 44 7.41 18.32 1.21
CA SER A 44 8.74 18.47 1.80
C SER A 44 8.88 17.59 3.04
N PHE A 45 10.09 17.06 3.28
CA PHE A 45 10.42 16.34 4.50
C PHE A 45 10.70 17.28 5.68
N SER A 46 10.77 18.60 5.46
CA SER A 46 10.97 19.56 6.53
C SER A 46 9.86 19.47 7.58
N GLU A 47 10.24 19.44 8.86
CA GLU A 47 9.31 19.43 9.98
C GLU A 47 8.36 20.64 9.92
N ASN A 48 8.91 21.80 9.54
CA ASN A 48 8.21 23.08 9.40
C ASN A 48 7.29 23.15 8.17
N SER A 49 7.30 22.16 7.29
CA SER A 49 6.37 22.12 6.15
C SER A 49 4.94 22.01 6.66
N ALA A 50 4.05 22.86 6.15
CA ALA A 50 2.62 22.76 6.44
C ALA A 50 2.05 21.44 5.88
N TRP A 51 1.02 20.94 6.54
CA TRP A 51 0.17 19.87 6.04
C TRP A 51 -0.93 20.49 5.16
N GLU A 52 -1.07 19.99 3.95
CA GLU A 52 -2.09 20.44 3.01
C GLU A 52 -3.20 19.40 2.89
N ALA A 53 -4.46 19.83 2.86
CA ALA A 53 -5.57 18.92 2.68
C ALA A 53 -5.63 18.40 1.24
N LEU A 54 -5.76 17.09 1.07
CA LEU A 54 -6.05 16.50 -0.22
C LEU A 54 -7.51 16.86 -0.58
N LEU A 55 -7.67 17.78 -1.53
CA LEU A 55 -8.99 18.32 -1.93
C LEU A 55 -9.89 17.31 -2.65
N GLN A 56 -9.46 16.08 -2.84
CA GLN A 56 -10.29 15.05 -3.46
C GLN A 56 -11.35 14.56 -2.48
N ARG A 57 -12.57 14.32 -2.95
CA ARG A 57 -13.64 13.80 -2.10
C ARG A 57 -13.49 12.29 -1.97
N ALA A 58 -13.44 11.79 -0.73
CA ALA A 58 -13.52 10.36 -0.46
C ALA A 58 -14.81 9.80 -1.06
N GLN A 59 -14.68 8.73 -1.83
CA GLN A 59 -15.79 7.99 -2.41
C GLN A 59 -16.22 6.91 -1.42
N VAL A 60 -17.54 6.71 -1.32
CA VAL A 60 -18.10 5.58 -0.59
C VAL A 60 -18.51 4.55 -1.64
N PRO A 61 -18.02 3.29 -1.53
CA PRO A 61 -18.44 2.23 -2.43
C PRO A 61 -19.95 2.00 -2.31
N ASN A 62 -20.66 2.03 -3.44
CA ASN A 62 -22.07 1.64 -3.48
C ASN A 62 -22.26 0.14 -3.25
N GLU A 63 -21.24 -0.65 -3.62
CA GLU A 63 -21.15 -2.09 -3.44
C GLU A 63 -19.91 -2.42 -2.60
N PRO A 64 -19.88 -3.56 -1.89
CA PRO A 64 -18.70 -3.97 -1.16
C PRO A 64 -17.47 -4.05 -2.07
N ILE A 65 -16.35 -3.45 -1.66
CA ILE A 65 -15.10 -3.55 -2.40
C ILE A 65 -14.65 -5.00 -2.39
N ALA A 66 -14.77 -5.67 -3.53
CA ALA A 66 -14.11 -6.94 -3.77
C ALA A 66 -12.64 -6.66 -4.01
N TRP A 67 -11.78 -7.02 -3.06
CA TRP A 67 -10.34 -7.02 -3.27
C TRP A 67 -10.01 -8.02 -4.38
N ILE A 68 -9.71 -7.51 -5.57
CA ILE A 68 -9.30 -8.33 -6.68
C ILE A 68 -7.92 -8.88 -6.34
N ARG A 69 -7.81 -10.21 -6.29
CA ARG A 69 -6.51 -10.86 -6.15
C ARG A 69 -5.71 -10.54 -7.42
N MET A 70 -4.64 -9.75 -7.29
CA MET A 70 -3.80 -9.36 -8.44
C MET A 70 -3.22 -10.59 -9.15
N PHE A 71 -2.99 -11.68 -8.41
CA PHE A 71 -2.58 -12.98 -8.93
C PHE A 71 -3.49 -14.08 -8.38
N PRO A 72 -3.86 -15.10 -9.18
CA PRO A 72 -4.74 -16.19 -8.74
C PRO A 72 -4.09 -17.05 -7.65
N CYS A 73 -2.77 -17.25 -7.74
CA CYS A 73 -1.92 -17.97 -6.81
C CYS A 73 -0.55 -17.27 -6.68
N ALA A 74 0.27 -17.72 -5.72
CA ALA A 74 1.66 -17.31 -5.66
C ALA A 74 2.40 -17.84 -6.88
N LEU A 75 3.23 -16.99 -7.50
CA LEU A 75 4.04 -17.38 -8.65
C LEU A 75 5.20 -18.27 -8.18
N PRO A 76 5.45 -19.42 -8.82
CA PRO A 76 6.60 -20.25 -8.49
C PRO A 76 7.90 -19.49 -8.74
N ILE A 77 8.87 -19.70 -7.87
CA ILE A 77 10.24 -19.21 -8.03
C ILE A 77 11.13 -20.34 -8.53
N GLU A 78 12.31 -20.02 -9.07
CA GLU A 78 13.27 -21.05 -9.42
C GLU A 78 13.79 -21.77 -8.17
N GLU A 79 14.04 -23.08 -8.29
CA GLU A 79 14.63 -23.91 -7.22
C GLU A 79 15.87 -23.27 -6.59
N ARG A 80 16.77 -22.74 -7.42
CA ARG A 80 17.98 -22.06 -6.93
C ARG A 80 17.64 -20.88 -6.01
N LYS A 81 16.66 -20.06 -6.39
CA LYS A 81 16.21 -18.92 -5.60
C LYS A 81 15.55 -19.38 -4.31
N PHE A 82 14.81 -20.48 -4.34
CA PHE A 82 14.24 -21.09 -3.13
C PHE A 82 15.33 -21.50 -2.15
N GLN A 83 16.35 -22.24 -2.61
CA GLN A 83 17.49 -22.64 -1.79
C GLN A 83 18.27 -21.45 -1.20
N ASP A 84 18.50 -20.41 -2.00
CA ASP A 84 19.15 -19.18 -1.53
C ASP A 84 18.35 -18.55 -0.38
N LEU A 85 17.02 -18.47 -0.49
CA LEU A 85 16.14 -17.96 0.58
C LEU A 85 16.14 -18.85 1.82
N GLN A 86 16.17 -20.18 1.65
CA GLN A 86 16.27 -21.12 2.77
C GLN A 86 17.59 -20.94 3.53
N SER A 87 18.70 -20.74 2.80
CA SER A 87 20.01 -20.53 3.39
C SER A 87 20.06 -19.27 4.28
N MET A 88 19.29 -18.23 3.94
CA MET A 88 19.23 -16.97 4.70
C MET A 88 18.44 -17.07 6.01
N LYS A 89 17.66 -18.13 6.24
CA LYS A 89 16.77 -18.20 7.42
C LYS A 89 17.49 -18.06 8.75
N HIS A 90 18.74 -18.49 8.86
CA HIS A 90 19.52 -18.41 10.09
C HIS A 90 19.79 -16.97 10.58
N VAL A 91 19.73 -15.96 9.70
CA VAL A 91 19.84 -14.53 10.08
C VAL A 91 18.49 -13.82 10.18
N MET A 92 17.39 -14.51 9.90
CA MET A 92 16.04 -13.95 9.92
C MET A 92 15.28 -14.38 11.19
N PRO A 93 14.34 -13.54 11.69
CA PRO A 93 13.45 -13.91 12.78
C PRO A 93 12.67 -15.20 12.47
N ILE A 94 12.53 -16.08 13.47
CA ILE A 94 11.93 -17.42 13.30
C ILE A 94 10.46 -17.34 12.89
N GLU A 95 9.78 -16.25 13.27
CA GLU A 95 8.38 -15.96 12.95
C GLU A 95 8.17 -15.80 11.44
N CYS A 96 9.20 -15.38 10.71
CA CYS A 96 9.15 -15.21 9.26
C CYS A 96 9.42 -16.52 8.50
N HIS A 97 9.96 -17.56 9.15
CA HIS A 97 10.41 -18.78 8.48
C HIS A 97 9.29 -19.50 7.75
N HIS A 98 8.10 -19.54 8.35
CA HIS A 98 6.90 -20.16 7.77
C HIS A 98 6.54 -19.56 6.39
N PHE A 99 6.80 -18.27 6.16
CA PHE A 99 6.55 -17.67 4.85
C PHE A 99 7.46 -18.28 3.77
N PHE A 100 8.75 -18.42 4.08
CA PHE A 100 9.75 -18.92 3.12
C PHE A 100 9.60 -20.43 2.87
N ASP A 101 9.21 -21.20 3.88
CA ASP A 101 8.99 -22.65 3.78
C ASP A 101 7.85 -23.03 2.82
N ASN A 102 6.88 -22.13 2.65
CA ASN A 102 5.70 -22.36 1.82
C ASN A 102 5.76 -21.65 0.46
N LEU A 103 6.93 -21.13 0.06
CA LEU A 103 7.08 -20.53 -1.28
C LEU A 103 6.98 -21.62 -2.36
N PRO A 104 6.13 -21.46 -3.37
CA PRO A 104 6.09 -22.40 -4.50
C PRO A 104 7.40 -22.31 -5.30
N HIS A 105 8.00 -23.46 -5.62
CA HIS A 105 9.27 -23.58 -6.34
C HIS A 105 9.28 -24.79 -7.27
#